data_AF-A0A7J3X8C7-F1
#
_entry.id   AF-A0A7J3X8C7-F1
#
_cell.length_a   1.000
_cell.length_b   1.000
_cell.length_c   1.000
_cell.angle_alpha   90.00
_cell.angle_beta   90.00
_cell.angle_gamma   90.00
#
_symmetry.space_group_name_H-M   'P 1'
#
loop_
_entity.id
_entity.type
_entity.pdbx_description
1 polymer ?
#
loop_
_entity_poly.entity_id
_entity_poly.type
_entity_poly.pdbx_seq_one_letter_code
_entity_poly.pdbx_strand_id
1 'polypeptide(L)'
;MAVRWSVKILREWVERCAELEGWESCSRAVEEAYGRWQYKVPYAFFSEGIFRDVLHRIPSNRAWEAYSLLCQSRGEIPFDEELYELLELIFAKVAESPTKPENKIHAEAILEVIRLAKLLSSPILRE
;
A
#
# COMPACT_ATOMS: atom_id res chain seq x y z
N MET A 1 11.47 -2.23 12.41
CA MET A 1 10.38 -3.12 11.95
C MET A 1 9.87 -2.59 10.60
N ALA A 2 9.62 -3.46 9.63
CA ALA A 2 9.13 -3.08 8.31
C ALA A 2 7.82 -3.82 8.03
N VAL A 3 6.91 -3.17 7.31
CA VAL A 3 5.61 -3.72 6.93
C VAL A 3 5.64 -3.98 5.43
N ARG A 4 5.27 -5.18 5.01
CA ARG A 4 5.02 -5.49 3.60
C ARG A 4 3.55 -5.27 3.30
N TRP A 5 3.28 -4.48 2.29
CA TRP A 5 1.96 -4.32 1.68
C TRP A 5 1.91 -5.18 0.42
N SER A 6 0.84 -5.95 0.22
CA SER A 6 0.67 -6.76 -0.99
C SER A 6 -0.79 -6.87 -1.40
N VAL A 7 -1.03 -6.92 -2.72
CA VAL A 7 -2.36 -7.17 -3.28
C VAL A 7 -2.74 -8.63 -3.01
N LYS A 8 -3.78 -8.87 -2.20
CA LYS A 8 -4.14 -10.21 -1.70
C LYS A 8 -4.34 -11.24 -2.81
N ILE A 9 -5.14 -10.94 -3.83
CA ILE A 9 -5.43 -11.95 -4.87
C ILE A 9 -4.18 -12.35 -5.66
N LEU A 10 -3.23 -11.42 -5.82
CA LEU A 10 -1.96 -11.69 -6.49
C LEU A 10 -1.03 -12.48 -5.57
N ARG A 11 -1.00 -12.15 -4.28
CA ARG A 11 -0.29 -12.93 -3.26
C ARG A 11 -0.76 -14.39 -3.24
N GLU A 12 -2.07 -14.62 -3.20
CA GLU A 12 -2.66 -15.97 -3.20
C GLU A 12 -2.41 -16.72 -4.51
N TRP A 13 -2.36 -16.01 -5.64
CA TRP A 13 -1.95 -16.60 -6.91
C TRP A 13 -0.48 -17.05 -6.88
N VAL A 14 0.42 -16.19 -6.40
CA VAL A 14 1.86 -16.51 -6.28
C VAL A 14 2.06 -17.68 -5.34
N GLU A 15 1.36 -17.74 -4.21
CA GLU A 15 1.43 -18.86 -3.26
C GLU A 15 1.07 -20.19 -3.91
N ARG A 16 -0.03 -20.24 -4.67
CA ARG A 16 -0.43 -21.45 -5.41
C ARG A 16 0.54 -21.82 -6.52
N CYS A 17 1.04 -20.84 -7.27
CA CYS A 17 2.01 -21.06 -8.34
C CYS A 17 3.36 -21.56 -7.78
N ALA A 18 3.76 -21.05 -6.61
CA ALA A 18 5.04 -21.35 -5.98
C ALA A 18 5.17 -22.82 -5.55
N GLU A 19 4.05 -23.52 -5.33
CA GLU A 19 4.02 -24.97 -5.08
C GLU A 19 4.56 -25.78 -6.28
N LEU A 20 4.54 -25.20 -7.49
CA LEU A 20 4.95 -25.87 -8.73
C LEU A 20 6.26 -25.30 -9.29
N GLU A 21 6.38 -23.98 -9.40
CA GLU A 21 7.47 -23.30 -10.13
C GLU A 21 8.43 -22.52 -9.22
N GLY A 22 8.13 -22.46 -7.92
CA GLY A 22 8.89 -21.69 -6.94
C GLY A 22 8.49 -20.22 -6.87
N TRP A 23 8.65 -19.66 -5.66
CA TRP A 23 8.20 -18.30 -5.31
C TRP A 23 8.74 -17.21 -6.25
N GLU A 24 10.04 -17.24 -6.55
CA GLU A 24 10.70 -16.19 -7.31
C GLU A 24 10.20 -16.10 -8.76
N SER A 25 10.01 -17.25 -9.41
CA SER A 25 9.48 -17.32 -10.78
C SER A 25 8.07 -16.73 -10.85
N CYS A 26 7.17 -17.20 -9.97
CA CYS A 26 5.79 -16.75 -9.92
C CYS A 26 5.67 -15.27 -9.52
N SER A 27 6.45 -14.82 -8.55
CA SER A 27 6.48 -13.40 -8.14
C SER A 27 6.93 -12.50 -9.28
N ARG A 28 7.95 -12.92 -10.05
CA ARG A 28 8.43 -12.18 -11.22
C ARG A 28 7.38 -12.15 -12.34
N ALA A 29 6.68 -13.25 -12.59
CA ALA A 29 5.60 -13.29 -13.58
C ALA A 29 4.47 -12.28 -13.26
N VAL A 30 4.10 -12.15 -11.97
CA VAL A 30 3.12 -11.12 -11.56
C VAL A 30 3.70 -9.71 -11.73
N GLU A 31 4.96 -9.51 -11.36
CA GLU A 31 5.60 -8.19 -11.48
C GLU A 31 5.74 -7.74 -12.95
N GLU A 32 6.03 -8.66 -13.87
CA GLU A 32 6.06 -8.41 -15.32
C GLU A 32 4.66 -8.09 -15.88
N ALA A 33 3.61 -8.75 -15.38
CA ALA A 33 2.25 -8.60 -15.89
C ALA A 33 1.51 -7.38 -15.32
N TYR A 34 1.70 -7.08 -14.02
CA TYR A 34 0.89 -6.09 -13.28
C TYR A 34 1.74 -4.96 -12.68
N GLY A 35 3.07 -5.05 -12.77
CA GLY A 35 3.98 -4.12 -12.10
C GLY A 35 4.07 -4.39 -10.59
N ARG A 36 4.29 -3.32 -9.81
CA ARG A 36 4.52 -3.42 -8.37
C ARG A 36 3.25 -3.85 -7.62
N TRP A 37 3.19 -5.13 -7.27
CA TRP A 37 2.07 -5.73 -6.53
C TRP A 37 2.35 -5.90 -5.03
N GLN A 38 3.60 -5.74 -4.61
CA GLN A 38 3.99 -5.73 -3.22
C GLN A 38 5.07 -4.68 -2.97
N TYR A 39 5.10 -4.12 -1.76
CA TYR A 39 6.13 -3.18 -1.35
C TYR A 39 6.43 -3.30 0.14
N LYS A 40 7.71 -3.22 0.51
CA LYS A 40 8.14 -3.29 1.91
C LYS A 40 8.69 -1.94 2.34
N VAL A 41 8.15 -1.42 3.43
CA VAL A 41 8.48 -0.08 3.94
C VAL A 41 8.76 -0.12 5.44
N PRO A 42 9.72 0.68 5.96
CA PRO A 42 9.92 0.80 7.40
C PRO A 42 8.64 1.31 8.09
N TYR A 43 8.25 0.70 9.21
CA TYR A 43 7.06 1.13 9.96
C TYR A 43 7.15 2.60 10.40
N ALA A 44 8.35 3.10 10.65
CA ALA A 44 8.61 4.50 11.01
C ALA A 44 8.07 5.50 9.97
N PHE A 45 7.97 5.11 8.70
CA PHE A 45 7.40 5.92 7.64
C PHE A 45 5.97 6.38 7.97
N PHE A 46 5.11 5.49 8.46
CA PHE A 46 3.71 5.82 8.79
C PHE A 46 3.55 6.74 10.00
N SER A 47 4.60 6.87 10.82
CA SER A 47 4.66 7.78 11.96
C SER A 47 5.30 9.13 11.64
N GLU A 48 5.75 9.35 10.40
CA GLU A 48 6.33 10.63 9.99
C GLU A 48 5.30 11.76 10.11
N GLY A 49 5.76 12.92 10.60
CA GLY A 49 4.90 14.10 10.82
C GLY A 49 4.17 14.58 9.55
N ILE A 50 4.70 14.25 8.37
CA ILE A 50 4.09 14.58 7.09
C ILE A 50 2.68 14.01 6.92
N PHE A 51 2.39 12.83 7.48
CA PHE A 51 1.05 12.26 7.42
C PHE A 51 0.06 13.13 8.20
N ARG A 52 0.47 13.65 9.35
CA ARG A 52 -0.36 14.57 10.15
C ARG A 52 -0.68 15.84 9.36
N ASP A 53 0.32 16.43 8.72
CA ASP A 53 0.16 17.64 7.91
C ASP A 53 -0.77 17.41 6.72
N VAL A 54 -0.64 16.26 6.05
CA VAL A 54 -1.52 15.87 4.94
C VAL A 54 -2.96 15.68 5.42
N LEU A 55 -3.16 14.97 6.54
CA LEU A 55 -4.50 14.71 7.09
C LEU A 55 -5.21 15.99 7.51
N HIS A 56 -4.49 16.96 8.07
CA HIS A 56 -5.07 18.28 8.39
C HIS A 56 -5.56 19.06 7.16
N ARG A 57 -5.05 18.75 5.97
CA ARG A 57 -5.45 19.38 4.70
C ARG A 57 -6.55 18.62 3.97
N ILE A 58 -6.93 17.42 4.43
CA ILE A 58 -8.03 16.64 3.85
C ILE A 58 -9.30 16.92 4.66
N PRO A 59 -10.36 17.49 4.06
CA PRO A 59 -11.59 17.86 4.77
C PRO A 59 -12.50 16.64 4.98
N SER A 60 -12.01 15.57 5.62
CA SER A 60 -12.78 14.35 5.87
C SER A 60 -12.38 13.70 7.19
N ASN A 61 -13.35 13.50 8.09
CA ASN A 61 -13.14 12.72 9.31
C ASN A 61 -12.72 11.27 9.00
N ARG A 62 -13.11 10.73 7.84
CA ARG A 62 -12.74 9.39 7.38
C ARG A 62 -11.25 9.29 7.00
N ALA A 63 -10.56 10.41 6.77
CA ALA A 63 -9.12 10.41 6.54
C ALA A 63 -8.35 9.97 7.79
N TRP A 64 -8.82 10.34 8.98
CA TRP A 64 -8.24 9.90 10.25
C TRP A 64 -8.50 8.41 10.52
N GLU A 65 -9.66 7.90 10.13
CA GLU A 65 -9.96 6.47 10.20
C GLU A 65 -9.04 5.68 9.25
N ALA A 66 -8.88 6.16 8.00
CA ALA A 66 -7.95 5.57 7.04
C ALA A 66 -6.49 5.62 7.56
N TYR A 67 -6.09 6.71 8.22
CA TYR A 67 -4.78 6.81 8.86
C TYR A 67 -4.60 5.81 10.01
N SER A 68 -5.64 5.60 10.82
CA SER A 68 -5.59 4.61 11.90
C SER A 68 -5.32 3.20 11.36
N LEU A 69 -5.84 2.89 10.16
CA LEU A 69 -5.49 1.68 9.45
C LEU A 69 -4.00 1.69 9.09
N LEU A 70 -3.46 2.75 8.48
CA LEU A 70 -2.02 2.85 8.14
C LEU A 70 -1.08 2.56 9.33
N CYS A 71 -1.46 2.97 10.54
CA CYS A 71 -0.67 2.75 11.75
C CYS A 71 -0.71 1.29 12.26
N GLN A 72 -1.55 0.41 11.74
CA GLN A 72 -1.52 -0.99 12.13
C GLN A 72 -0.40 -1.73 11.37
N SER A 73 0.43 -2.47 12.11
CA SER A 73 1.57 -3.17 11.53
C SER A 73 1.20 -4.46 10.79
N ARG A 74 0.02 -5.04 11.08
CA ARG A 74 -0.46 -6.28 10.48
C ARG A 74 -1.96 -6.25 10.27
N GLY A 75 -2.42 -7.02 9.30
CA GLY A 75 -3.83 -7.29 9.05
C GLY A 75 -4.22 -7.10 7.60
N GLU A 76 -5.51 -7.21 7.35
CA GLU A 76 -6.11 -7.03 6.03
C GLU A 76 -6.82 -5.68 5.97
N ILE A 77 -6.62 -4.95 4.88
CA ILE A 77 -7.48 -3.83 4.50
C ILE A 77 -8.48 -4.40 3.50
N PRO A 78 -9.78 -4.50 3.84
CA PRO A 78 -10.78 -4.99 2.92
C PRO A 78 -10.91 -4.04 1.73
N PHE A 79 -11.32 -4.56 0.58
CA PHE A 79 -11.64 -3.71 -0.56
C PHE A 79 -12.89 -2.88 -0.25
N ASP A 80 -12.69 -1.57 -0.21
CA ASP A 80 -13.73 -0.55 -0.12
C ASP A 80 -13.26 0.61 -1.01
N GLU A 81 -14.08 0.96 -1.99
CA GLU A 81 -13.71 1.93 -3.04
C GLU A 81 -13.42 3.32 -2.47
N GLU A 82 -14.25 3.78 -1.53
CA GLU A 82 -14.09 5.10 -0.89
C GLU A 82 -12.83 5.12 0.00
N LEU A 83 -12.57 4.03 0.72
CA LEU A 83 -11.35 3.89 1.52
C LEU A 83 -10.11 3.91 0.63
N TYR A 84 -10.13 3.20 -0.50
CA TYR A 84 -8.98 3.16 -1.41
C TYR A 84 -8.73 4.51 -2.05
N GLU A 85 -9.78 5.25 -2.43
CA GLU A 85 -9.66 6.64 -2.91
C GLU A 85 -9.04 7.57 -1.86
N LEU A 86 -9.43 7.42 -0.60
CA LEU A 86 -8.84 8.17 0.50
C LEU A 86 -7.37 7.82 0.70
N LEU A 87 -7.01 6.54 0.66
CA LEU A 87 -5.63 6.10 0.76
C LEU A 87 -4.78 6.63 -0.41
N GLU A 88 -5.29 6.54 -1.64
CA GLU A 88 -4.62 7.12 -2.82
C GLU A 88 -4.40 8.62 -2.64
N LEU A 89 -5.42 9.36 -2.19
CA LEU A 89 -5.31 10.79 -1.95
C LEU A 89 -4.26 11.13 -0.88
N ILE A 90 -4.22 10.36 0.22
CA ILE A 90 -3.23 10.55 1.29
C ILE A 90 -1.82 10.34 0.74
N PHE A 91 -1.55 9.21 0.10
CA PHE A 91 -0.19 8.91 -0.40
C PHE A 91 0.23 9.83 -1.55
N ALA A 92 -0.70 10.21 -2.44
CA ALA A 92 -0.41 11.22 -3.47
C ALA A 92 0.01 12.54 -2.85
N LYS A 93 -0.72 13.03 -1.82
CA LYS A 93 -0.36 14.25 -1.11
C LYS A 93 0.96 14.14 -0.36
N VAL A 94 1.29 12.97 0.21
CA VAL A 94 2.61 12.74 0.83
C VAL A 94 3.73 12.82 -0.20
N ALA A 95 3.56 12.21 -1.38
CA ALA A 95 4.54 12.26 -2.47
C ALA A 95 4.78 13.69 -2.98
N GLU A 96 3.71 14.49 -3.08
CA GLU A 96 3.76 15.90 -3.50
C GLU A 96 4.31 16.84 -2.42
N SER A 97 4.28 16.43 -1.14
CA SER A 97 4.66 17.29 -0.03
C SER A 97 6.17 17.57 0.05
N PRO A 98 6.58 18.67 0.70
CA PRO A 98 7.98 18.95 0.99
C PRO A 98 8.48 18.02 2.12
N THR A 99 8.80 16.78 1.75
CA THR A 99 9.32 15.72 2.63
C THR A 99 10.64 15.16 2.10
N LYS A 100 11.27 14.26 2.86
CA LYS A 100 12.51 13.58 2.45
C LYS A 100 12.30 12.80 1.15
N PRO A 101 13.30 12.70 0.26
CA PRO A 101 13.19 11.90 -0.97
C PRO A 101 12.75 10.45 -0.72
N GLU A 102 13.25 9.84 0.36
CA GLU A 102 12.89 8.48 0.78
C GLU A 102 11.38 8.33 1.03
N ASN A 103 10.77 9.32 1.69
CA ASN A 103 9.33 9.33 1.97
C ASN A 103 8.51 9.42 0.69
N LYS A 104 9.01 10.13 -0.34
CA LYS A 104 8.34 10.20 -1.65
C LYS A 104 8.36 8.85 -2.35
N ILE A 105 9.53 8.20 -2.38
CA ILE A 105 9.68 6.85 -2.96
C ILE A 105 8.73 5.86 -2.29
N HIS A 106 8.66 5.88 -0.96
CA HIS A 106 7.74 5.02 -0.21
C HIS A 106 6.27 5.32 -0.50
N ALA A 107 5.90 6.61 -0.58
CA ALA A 107 4.54 7.02 -0.88
C ALA A 107 4.12 6.60 -2.30
N GLU A 108 4.96 6.83 -3.30
CA GLU A 108 4.73 6.44 -4.69
C GLU A 108 4.58 4.93 -4.83
N ALA A 109 5.45 4.17 -4.15
CA ALA A 109 5.41 2.72 -4.23
C ALA A 109 4.18 2.10 -3.57
N ILE A 110 3.75 2.64 -2.43
CA ILE A 110 2.49 2.21 -1.80
C ILE A 110 1.29 2.64 -2.64
N LEU A 111 1.33 3.83 -3.24
CA LEU A 111 0.29 4.32 -4.14
C LEU A 111 0.08 3.40 -5.35
N GLU A 112 1.15 2.88 -5.95
CA GLU A 112 1.06 1.87 -7.01
C GLU A 112 0.37 0.59 -6.53
N VAL A 113 0.72 0.08 -5.34
CA VAL A 113 0.08 -1.11 -4.76
C VAL A 113 -1.42 -0.87 -4.50
N ILE A 114 -1.78 0.30 -3.98
CA ILE A 114 -3.20 0.65 -3.73
C ILE A 114 -3.98 0.71 -5.04
N ARG A 115 -3.44 1.39 -6.06
CA ARG A 115 -4.08 1.50 -7.38
C ARG A 115 -4.28 0.15 -8.04
N LEU A 116 -3.28 -0.73 -7.96
CA LEU A 116 -3.39 -2.08 -8.49
C LEU A 116 -4.42 -2.90 -7.70
N ALA A 117 -4.44 -2.80 -6.37
CA ALA A 117 -5.45 -3.43 -5.54
C ALA A 117 -6.86 -2.93 -5.88
N LYS A 118 -7.02 -1.61 -6.11
CA LYS A 118 -8.28 -0.99 -6.54
C LYS A 118 -8.74 -1.56 -7.88
N LEU A 119 -7.85 -1.56 -8.87
CA LEU A 119 -8.10 -2.09 -10.22
C LEU A 119 -8.62 -3.53 -10.18
N LEU A 120 -8.05 -4.33 -9.27
CA LEU A 120 -8.37 -5.74 -9.12
C LEU A 120 -9.49 -6.02 -8.11
N SER A 121 -10.10 -4.99 -7.52
CA SER A 121 -11.08 -5.12 -6.42
C SER A 121 -10.60 -6.04 -5.29
N SER A 122 -9.30 -6.01 -5.02
CA SER A 122 -8.62 -6.92 -4.10
C SER A 122 -8.36 -6.26 -2.75
N PRO A 123 -8.52 -6.99 -1.64
CA PRO A 123 -7.98 -6.59 -0.35
C PRO A 123 -6.45 -6.39 -0.41
N ILE A 124 -5.91 -5.63 0.54
CA ILE A 124 -4.47 -5.46 0.75
C ILE A 124 -4.06 -6.17 2.04
N LEU A 125 -3.03 -7.02 1.96
CA LEU A 125 -2.41 -7.66 3.11
C LEU A 125 -1.24 -6.82 3.63
N ARG A 126 -1.12 -6.75 4.96
CA ARG A 126 -0.05 -6.06 5.68
C ARG A 126 0.62 -7.01 6.67
N GLU A 127 1.92 -7.19 6.56
CA GLU A 127 2.70 -8.21 7.30
C GLU A 127 4.06 -7.72 7.81
#